data_AF-A0A842MUR6-F1
#
_entry.id   AF-A0A842MUR6-F1
#
_cell.length_a   1.000
_cell.length_b   1.000
_cell.length_c   1.000
_cell.angle_alpha   90.00
_cell.angle_beta   90.00
_cell.angle_gamma   90.00
#
_symmetry.space_group_name_H-M   'P 1'
#
loop_
_entity.id
_entity.type
_entity.pdbx_description
1 polymer ?
#
loop_
_entity_poly.entity_id
_entity_poly.type
_entity_poly.pdbx_seq_one_letter_code
_entity_poly.pdbx_strand_id
1 'polypeptide(L)'
;GFSPLGLTLIYRGINLLTLPLAIILAVGFYKLAAENIKSKTQKTSAFIVTSLIAAIIAVNLYNVYASVSLRERYLGYFWLYKPQEFTAAKWLSAADAKDVAGDVKISYLLTEYFKVKVDPMQGLKYFYGNSDPPPLLVTYDLMKVNGYVSYGGYSLDLPADWMNKTNILNQIYSNSFVKVHKGAYEP
;
A
#
# COMPACT_ATOMS: atom_id res chain seq x y z
N GLY A 1 -11.39 -19.07 1.22
CA GLY A 1 -10.83 -17.72 1.09
C GLY A 1 -9.33 -17.82 1.02
N PHE A 2 -8.71 -17.38 -0.08
CA PHE A 2 -7.26 -17.29 -0.14
C PHE A 2 -6.83 -16.21 0.87
N SER A 3 -6.08 -16.61 1.90
CA SER A 3 -5.57 -15.68 2.90
C SER A 3 -4.79 -14.58 2.18
N PRO A 4 -5.10 -13.29 2.39
CA PRO A 4 -4.40 -12.18 1.75
C PRO A 4 -2.88 -12.21 2.01
N LEU A 5 -2.47 -12.87 3.10
CA LEU A 5 -1.08 -13.13 3.45
C LEU A 5 -0.36 -14.05 2.44
N GLY A 6 -1.04 -15.08 1.92
CA GLY A 6 -0.43 -16.07 1.02
C GLY A 6 -0.02 -15.47 -0.32
N LEU A 7 -0.92 -14.71 -0.96
CA LEU A 7 -0.63 -14.00 -2.21
C LEU A 7 0.45 -12.92 -2.01
N THR A 8 0.42 -12.22 -0.88
CA THR A 8 1.43 -11.21 -0.53
C THR A 8 2.82 -11.83 -0.37
N LEU A 9 2.92 -13.00 0.26
CA LEU A 9 4.20 -13.70 0.41
C LEU A 9 4.74 -14.19 -0.93
N ILE A 10 3.90 -14.76 -1.80
CA ILE A 10 4.30 -15.19 -3.15
C ILE A 10 4.86 -13.99 -3.93
N TYR A 11 4.12 -12.88 -3.90
CA TYR A 11 4.50 -11.66 -4.59
C TYR A 11 5.84 -11.08 -4.07
N ARG A 12 6.02 -11.01 -2.75
CA ARG A 12 7.28 -10.58 -2.13
C ARG A 12 8.42 -11.56 -2.40
N GLY A 13 8.15 -12.86 -2.44
CA GLY A 13 9.13 -13.89 -2.80
C GLY A 13 9.65 -13.74 -4.22
N ILE A 14 8.76 -13.46 -5.18
CA ILE A 14 9.14 -13.19 -6.58
C ILE A 14 10.00 -11.91 -6.67
N ASN A 15 9.64 -10.86 -5.92
CA ASN A 15 10.44 -9.63 -5.84
C ASN A 15 11.80 -9.81 -5.14
N LEU A 16 11.91 -10.74 -4.19
CA LEU A 16 13.17 -11.09 -3.56
C LEU A 16 14.09 -11.84 -4.53
N LEU A 17 13.53 -12.72 -5.35
CA LEU A 17 14.28 -13.53 -6.33
C LEU A 17 14.72 -12.73 -7.55
N THR A 18 14.15 -11.56 -7.82
CA THR A 18 14.43 -10.79 -9.03
C THR A 18 15.86 -10.30 -9.08
N LEU A 19 16.45 -9.89 -7.95
CA LEU A 19 17.84 -9.43 -7.90
C LEU A 19 18.84 -10.59 -8.14
N PRO A 20 18.76 -11.75 -7.45
CA PRO A 20 19.57 -12.92 -7.78
C PRO A 20 19.40 -13.38 -9.24
N LEU A 21 18.16 -13.40 -9.75
CA LEU A 21 17.89 -13.80 -11.13
C LEU A 21 18.50 -12.84 -12.15
N ALA A 22 18.45 -11.53 -11.88
CA ALA A 22 19.08 -10.53 -12.74
C ALA A 22 20.60 -10.72 -12.83
N ILE A 23 21.27 -11.04 -11.71
CA ILE A 23 22.71 -11.33 -11.68
C ILE A 23 23.04 -12.56 -12.53
N ILE A 24 22.30 -13.67 -12.33
CA ILE A 24 22.51 -14.91 -13.08
C ILE A 24 22.30 -14.69 -14.58
N LEU A 25 21.25 -13.95 -14.95
CA LEU A 25 20.95 -13.65 -16.35
C LEU A 25 21.95 -12.71 -16.99
N ALA A 26 22.47 -11.71 -16.25
CA ALA A 26 23.53 -10.84 -16.74
C ALA A 26 24.81 -11.64 -17.05
N VAL A 27 25.20 -12.58 -16.17
CA VAL A 27 26.35 -13.48 -16.40
C VAL A 27 26.09 -14.40 -17.59
N GLY A 28 24.89 -14.97 -17.70
CA GLY A 28 24.50 -15.82 -18.83
C GLY A 28 24.55 -15.06 -20.16
N PHE A 29 24.01 -13.85 -20.18
CA PHE A 29 24.02 -12.97 -21.35
C PHE A 29 25.44 -12.56 -21.74
N TYR A 30 26.29 -12.18 -20.77
CA TYR A 30 27.69 -11.84 -21.03
C TYR A 30 28.46 -13.00 -21.69
N LYS A 31 28.31 -14.22 -21.17
CA LYS A 31 28.93 -15.42 -21.75
C LYS A 31 28.46 -15.68 -23.18
N LEU A 32 27.15 -15.57 -23.42
CA LEU A 32 26.57 -15.77 -24.75
C LEU A 32 26.97 -14.68 -25.75
N ALA A 33 27.17 -13.44 -25.29
CA ALA A 33 27.61 -12.32 -26.13
C ALA A 33 29.12 -12.38 -26.44
N ALA A 34 29.94 -12.92 -25.52
CA ALA A 34 31.38 -13.08 -25.72
C ALA A 34 31.74 -14.27 -26.63
N GLU A 35 30.87 -15.29 -26.72
CA GLU A 35 31.08 -16.44 -27.60
C GLU A 35 30.48 -16.20 -28.99
N ASN A 36 31.24 -16.49 -30.05
CA ASN A 36 30.68 -16.55 -31.41
C ASN A 36 29.66 -17.72 -31.47
N ILE A 37 28.37 -17.38 -31.44
CA ILE A 37 27.25 -18.32 -31.43
C ILE A 37 27.27 -19.16 -32.72
N LYS A 38 27.78 -20.39 -32.63
CA LYS A 38 27.94 -21.28 -33.80
C LYS A 38 27.01 -22.48 -33.74
N SER A 39 26.69 -22.99 -32.55
CA SER A 39 25.88 -24.20 -32.39
C SER A 39 24.37 -23.89 -32.25
N LYS A 40 23.53 -24.86 -32.65
CA LYS A 40 22.07 -24.78 -32.48
C LYS A 40 21.68 -24.68 -31.00
N THR A 41 22.43 -25.34 -30.10
CA THR A 41 22.23 -25.27 -28.65
C THR A 41 22.54 -23.90 -28.06
N GLN A 42 23.61 -23.23 -28.52
CA GLN A 42 23.92 -21.85 -28.10
C GLN A 42 22.84 -20.86 -28.56
N LYS A 43 22.31 -21.02 -29.78
CA LYS A 43 21.18 -20.18 -30.28
C LYS A 43 19.93 -20.33 -29.42
N THR A 44 19.55 -21.57 -29.08
CA THR A 44 18.41 -21.83 -28.20
C THR A 44 18.63 -21.25 -26.80
N SER A 45 19.84 -21.41 -26.24
CA SER A 45 20.19 -20.82 -24.93
C SER A 45 20.11 -19.30 -24.95
N ALA A 46 20.63 -18.64 -25.99
CA ALA A 46 20.53 -17.19 -26.15
C ALA A 46 19.09 -16.70 -26.24
N PHE A 47 18.23 -17.41 -26.98
CA PHE A 47 16.80 -17.09 -27.05
C PHE A 47 16.11 -17.22 -25.69
N ILE A 48 16.41 -18.29 -24.93
CA ILE A 48 15.85 -18.51 -23.58
C ILE A 48 16.30 -17.40 -22.63
N VAL A 49 17.59 -17.10 -22.55
CA VAL A 49 18.14 -16.07 -21.66
C VAL A 49 17.56 -14.69 -21.99
N THR A 50 17.49 -14.34 -23.28
CA THR A 50 16.91 -13.07 -23.73
C THR A 50 15.42 -12.97 -23.39
N SER A 51 14.67 -14.06 -23.59
CA SER A 51 13.24 -14.12 -23.26
C SER A 51 13.00 -13.97 -21.75
N LEU A 52 13.84 -14.59 -20.92
CA LEU A 52 13.78 -14.46 -19.46
C LEU A 52 14.09 -13.03 -19.01
N ILE A 53 15.10 -12.38 -19.60
CA ILE A 53 15.42 -10.98 -19.32
C ILE A 53 14.24 -10.08 -19.69
N ALA A 54 13.66 -10.26 -20.87
CA ALA A 54 12.50 -9.48 -21.32
C ALA A 54 11.29 -9.65 -20.38
N ALA A 55 11.03 -10.89 -19.94
CA ALA A 55 9.97 -11.18 -18.98
C ALA A 55 10.21 -10.48 -17.63
N ILE A 56 11.44 -10.51 -17.11
CA ILE A 56 11.79 -9.83 -15.86
C ILE A 56 11.62 -8.32 -15.99
N ILE A 57 12.08 -7.73 -17.09
CA ILE A 57 11.92 -6.29 -17.34
C ILE A 57 10.42 -5.94 -17.38
N ALA A 58 9.61 -6.71 -18.12
CA ALA A 58 8.17 -6.48 -18.20
C ALA A 58 7.48 -6.56 -16.83
N VAL A 59 7.83 -7.56 -16.00
CA VAL A 59 7.30 -7.70 -14.63
C VAL A 59 7.72 -6.52 -13.76
N ASN A 60 8.97 -6.06 -13.82
CA ASN A 60 9.42 -4.91 -13.04
C ASN A 60 8.74 -3.61 -13.48
N LEU A 61 8.56 -3.39 -14.78
CA LEU A 61 7.82 -2.24 -15.31
C LEU A 61 6.37 -2.26 -14.83
N TYR A 62 5.72 -3.43 -14.86
CA TYR A 62 4.38 -3.59 -14.30
C TYR A 62 4.36 -3.27 -12.81
N ASN A 63 5.32 -3.78 -12.03
CA ASN A 63 5.39 -3.53 -10.59
C ASN A 63 5.52 -2.03 -10.27
N VAL A 64 6.38 -1.31 -11.02
CA VAL A 64 6.51 0.15 -10.86
C VAL A 64 5.21 0.86 -11.22
N TYR A 65 4.59 0.50 -12.35
CA TYR A 65 3.30 1.05 -12.77
C TYR A 65 2.20 0.77 -11.74
N ALA A 66 2.12 -0.45 -11.23
CA ALA A 66 1.13 -0.86 -10.25
C ALA A 66 1.36 -0.20 -8.88
N SER A 67 2.62 0.08 -8.51
CA SER A 67 2.95 0.82 -7.29
C SER A 67 2.56 2.30 -7.38
N VAL A 68 2.93 2.97 -8.47
CA VAL A 68 2.80 4.43 -8.62
C VAL A 68 1.42 4.83 -9.13
N SER A 69 0.96 4.17 -10.19
CA SER A 69 -0.25 4.54 -10.92
C SER A 69 -1.49 3.83 -10.37
N LEU A 70 -1.46 2.49 -10.26
CA LEU A 70 -2.60 1.72 -9.75
C LEU A 70 -2.74 1.80 -8.23
N ARG A 71 -1.61 2.00 -7.52
CA ARG A 71 -1.53 2.07 -6.06
C ARG A 71 -2.12 0.82 -5.41
N GLU A 72 -1.71 -0.34 -5.92
CA GLU A 72 -2.19 -1.61 -5.43
C GLU A 72 -1.83 -1.85 -3.96
N ARG A 73 -2.72 -2.57 -3.28
CA ARG A 73 -2.70 -2.88 -1.85
C ARG A 73 -1.35 -3.34 -1.31
N TYR A 74 -0.59 -4.12 -2.07
CA TYR A 74 0.66 -4.74 -1.62
C TYR A 74 1.93 -4.16 -2.24
N LEU A 75 1.77 -3.09 -3.02
CA LEU A 75 2.84 -2.42 -3.75
C LEU A 75 3.22 -1.07 -3.15
N GLY A 76 3.05 -0.96 -1.82
CA GLY A 76 3.53 0.19 -1.08
C GLY A 76 2.67 1.45 -1.26
N TYR A 77 1.39 1.35 -1.64
CA TYR A 77 0.52 2.53 -1.71
C TYR A 77 0.44 3.31 -0.39
N PHE A 78 0.67 2.63 0.74
CA PHE A 78 0.72 3.25 2.06
C PHE A 78 1.96 4.15 2.26
N TRP A 79 2.98 4.07 1.40
CA TRP A 79 4.12 4.97 1.37
C TRP A 79 3.90 6.20 0.47
N LEU A 80 2.83 6.23 -0.33
CA LEU A 80 2.56 7.31 -1.28
C LEU A 80 1.46 8.24 -0.76
N TYR A 81 1.85 9.45 -0.40
CA TYR A 81 0.94 10.51 0.04
C TYR A 81 0.57 11.46 -1.10
N LYS A 82 -0.72 11.77 -1.20
CA LYS A 82 -1.24 12.83 -2.08
C LYS A 82 -1.15 14.20 -1.38
N PRO A 83 -1.10 15.30 -2.15
CA PRO A 83 -1.19 16.65 -1.58
C PRO A 83 -2.41 16.84 -0.67
N GLN A 84 -3.56 16.24 -1.00
CA GLN A 84 -4.76 16.28 -0.18
C GLN A 84 -4.56 15.65 1.21
N GLU A 85 -3.75 14.60 1.32
CA GLU A 85 -3.43 13.96 2.60
C GLU A 85 -2.57 14.91 3.45
N PHE A 86 -1.59 15.57 2.86
CA PHE A 86 -0.80 16.61 3.53
C PHE A 86 -1.65 17.81 3.97
N THR A 87 -2.60 18.26 3.14
CA THR A 87 -3.50 19.36 3.52
C THR A 87 -4.37 18.98 4.71
N ALA A 88 -4.92 17.76 4.73
CA ALA A 88 -5.69 17.28 5.87
C ALA A 88 -4.83 17.14 7.14
N ALA A 89 -3.59 16.66 6.98
CA ALA A 89 -2.65 16.53 8.09
C ALA A 89 -2.25 17.90 8.67
N LYS A 90 -1.99 18.89 7.81
CA LYS A 90 -1.73 20.28 8.21
C LYS A 90 -2.93 20.88 8.95
N TRP A 91 -4.15 20.62 8.49
CA TRP A 91 -5.37 21.08 9.14
C TRP A 91 -5.54 20.46 10.54
N LEU A 92 -5.35 19.15 10.69
CA LEU A 92 -5.40 18.44 11.98
C LEU A 92 -4.34 18.96 12.96
N SER A 93 -3.12 19.18 12.48
CA SER A 93 -2.02 19.73 13.28
C SER A 93 -2.32 21.15 13.76
N ALA A 94 -2.81 22.03 12.86
CA ALA A 94 -3.20 23.39 13.21
C ALA A 94 -4.37 23.46 14.21
N ALA A 95 -5.22 22.42 14.22
CA ALA A 95 -6.34 22.31 15.15
C ALA A 95 -5.96 21.71 16.53
N ASP A 96 -4.68 21.42 16.78
CA ASP A 96 -4.20 20.66 17.97
C ASP A 96 -5.01 19.37 18.19
N ALA A 97 -5.29 18.63 17.10
CA ALA A 97 -6.11 17.43 17.15
C ALA A 97 -5.48 16.36 18.06
N LYS A 98 -6.30 15.78 18.95
CA LYS A 98 -5.93 14.70 19.87
C LYS A 98 -6.83 13.49 19.63
N ASP A 99 -6.36 12.33 20.08
CA ASP A 99 -7.11 11.06 20.02
C ASP A 99 -7.64 10.75 18.62
N VAL A 100 -6.76 10.93 17.63
CA VAL A 100 -7.05 10.65 16.22
C VAL A 100 -6.92 9.17 15.95
N ALA A 101 -7.99 8.56 15.46
CA ALA A 101 -7.98 7.23 14.87
C ALA A 101 -7.75 7.31 13.36
N GLY A 102 -6.85 6.46 12.87
CA GLY A 102 -6.53 6.31 11.45
C GLY A 102 -5.81 4.98 11.25
N ASP A 103 -5.50 4.60 10.01
CA ASP A 103 -4.70 3.41 9.77
C ASP A 103 -3.18 3.71 9.90
N VAL A 104 -2.32 2.72 9.67
CA VAL A 104 -0.86 2.91 9.77
C VAL A 104 -0.34 3.96 8.79
N LYS A 105 -0.95 4.10 7.61
CA LYS A 105 -0.61 5.14 6.65
C LYS A 105 -0.83 6.53 7.26
N ILE A 106 -2.03 6.76 7.78
CA ILE A 106 -2.37 8.04 8.42
C ILE A 106 -1.51 8.27 9.67
N SER A 107 -1.26 7.23 10.45
CA SER A 107 -0.43 7.30 11.65
C SER A 107 0.99 7.75 11.33
N TYR A 108 1.62 7.19 10.29
CA TYR A 108 2.96 7.61 9.89
C TYR A 108 2.99 9.08 9.41
N LEU A 109 2.03 9.48 8.57
CA LEU A 109 1.95 10.87 8.11
C LEU A 109 1.80 11.85 9.28
N LEU A 110 0.79 11.65 10.13
CA LEU A 110 0.46 12.57 11.20
C LEU A 110 1.49 12.57 12.33
N THR A 111 1.95 11.38 12.75
CA THR A 111 2.88 11.25 13.88
C THR A 111 4.28 11.72 13.49
N GLU A 112 4.80 11.27 12.35
CA GLU A 112 6.19 11.56 11.99
C GLU A 112 6.38 12.97 11.44
N TYR A 113 5.48 13.43 10.56
CA TYR A 113 5.62 14.71 9.87
C TYR A 113 4.95 15.88 10.58
N PHE A 114 3.83 15.63 11.28
CA PHE A 114 3.00 16.70 11.87
C PHE A 114 2.90 16.65 13.40
N LYS A 115 3.56 15.68 14.04
CA LYS A 115 3.58 15.47 15.50
C LYS A 115 2.19 15.33 16.12
N VAL A 116 1.22 14.85 15.34
CA VAL A 116 -0.13 14.52 15.81
C VAL A 116 -0.19 13.03 16.10
N LYS A 117 -0.48 12.66 17.35
CA LYS A 117 -0.56 11.26 17.77
C LYS A 117 -1.80 10.60 17.15
N VAL A 118 -1.60 9.41 16.58
CA VAL A 118 -2.67 8.61 15.98
C VAL A 118 -2.68 7.21 16.60
N ASP A 119 -3.87 6.71 16.95
CA ASP A 119 -4.07 5.30 17.25
C ASP A 119 -4.37 4.53 15.95
N PRO A 120 -3.43 3.68 15.47
CA PRO A 120 -3.61 2.93 14.24
C PRO A 120 -4.69 1.84 14.32
N MET A 121 -5.12 1.46 15.53
CA MET A 121 -5.99 0.30 15.77
C MET A 121 -7.41 0.64 16.16
N GLN A 122 -7.64 1.80 16.74
CA GLN A 122 -8.97 2.21 17.19
C GLN A 122 -9.99 2.26 16.04
N GLY A 123 -9.60 2.82 14.88
CA GLY A 123 -10.47 2.88 13.70
C GLY A 123 -10.86 1.49 13.19
N LEU A 124 -9.91 0.55 13.16
CA LEU A 124 -10.19 -0.83 12.78
C LEU A 124 -11.17 -1.50 13.75
N LYS A 125 -10.96 -1.36 15.06
CA LYS A 125 -11.87 -1.92 16.08
C LYS A 125 -13.29 -1.40 15.90
N TYR A 126 -13.44 -0.10 15.66
CA TYR A 126 -14.73 0.53 15.40
C TYR A 126 -15.42 -0.02 14.14
N PHE A 127 -14.69 -0.15 13.03
CA PHE A 127 -15.25 -0.70 11.80
C PHE A 127 -15.76 -2.13 11.97
N TYR A 128 -15.08 -2.95 12.77
CA TYR A 128 -15.53 -4.31 13.10
C TYR A 128 -16.58 -4.38 14.22
N GLY A 129 -16.98 -3.26 14.82
CA GLY A 129 -17.99 -3.23 15.90
C GLY A 129 -17.45 -3.67 17.26
N ASN A 130 -16.13 -3.67 17.44
CA ASN A 130 -15.45 -4.08 18.67
C ASN A 130 -15.15 -2.89 19.61
N SER A 131 -15.55 -1.67 19.24
CA SER A 131 -15.38 -0.47 20.07
C SER A 131 -16.39 0.60 19.70
N ASP A 132 -16.59 1.55 20.61
CA ASP A 132 -17.31 2.80 20.38
C ASP A 132 -16.64 3.67 19.31
N PRO A 133 -17.36 4.66 18.74
CA PRO A 133 -16.80 5.62 17.82
C PRO A 133 -15.58 6.34 18.41
N PRO A 134 -14.46 6.42 17.68
CA PRO A 134 -13.32 7.21 18.13
C PRO A 134 -13.65 8.71 18.15
N PRO A 135 -13.00 9.51 19.01
CA PRO A 135 -13.22 10.96 19.06
C PRO A 135 -13.02 11.64 17.70
N LEU A 136 -11.95 11.26 17.00
CA LEU A 136 -11.69 11.66 15.62
C LEU A 136 -11.34 10.43 14.78
N LEU A 137 -11.93 10.28 13.60
CA LEU A 137 -11.65 9.22 12.64
C LEU A 137 -11.25 9.82 11.30
N VAL A 138 -10.06 9.48 10.83
CA VAL A 138 -9.57 9.87 9.51
C VAL A 138 -9.77 8.72 8.53
N THR A 139 -10.48 9.01 7.43
CA THR A 139 -10.64 8.07 6.31
C THR A 139 -10.23 8.75 5.00
N TYR A 140 -9.88 7.94 4.01
CA TYR A 140 -9.46 8.42 2.70
C TYR A 140 -9.97 7.51 1.59
N ASP A 141 -10.14 8.02 0.38
CA ASP A 141 -10.83 7.29 -0.69
C ASP A 141 -10.17 5.97 -1.09
N LEU A 142 -8.84 5.89 -1.09
CA LEU A 142 -8.13 4.64 -1.42
C LEU A 142 -8.43 3.51 -0.43
N MET A 143 -8.89 3.81 0.79
CA MET A 143 -9.31 2.82 1.77
C MET A 143 -10.50 1.98 1.28
N LYS A 144 -11.35 2.52 0.39
CA LYS A 144 -12.48 1.81 -0.22
C LYS A 144 -12.04 0.63 -1.09
N VAL A 145 -10.90 0.77 -1.77
CA VAL A 145 -10.39 -0.23 -2.72
C VAL A 145 -9.33 -1.10 -2.07
N ASN A 146 -8.46 -0.51 -1.25
CA ASN A 146 -7.31 -1.21 -0.69
C ASN A 146 -7.54 -1.72 0.74
N GLY A 147 -8.61 -1.30 1.40
CA GLY A 147 -8.88 -1.64 2.79
C GLY A 147 -8.06 -0.83 3.78
N TYR A 148 -7.96 -1.31 5.02
CA TYR A 148 -7.35 -0.63 6.15
C TYR A 148 -5.91 -1.10 6.38
N VAL A 149 -4.92 -0.21 6.36
CA VAL A 149 -3.51 -0.59 6.54
C VAL A 149 -3.20 -0.88 8.01
N SER A 150 -2.89 -2.14 8.32
CA SER A 150 -2.38 -2.60 9.61
C SER A 150 -0.85 -2.64 9.63
N TYR A 151 -0.31 -2.98 10.82
CA TYR A 151 1.13 -3.00 11.07
C TYR A 151 1.88 -3.88 10.06
N GLY A 152 3.05 -3.43 9.59
CA GLY A 152 3.83 -4.13 8.55
C GLY A 152 3.38 -3.88 7.12
N GLY A 153 2.45 -2.93 6.91
CA GLY A 153 1.98 -2.53 5.58
C GLY A 153 1.00 -3.51 4.95
N TYR A 154 0.43 -4.42 5.73
CA TYR A 154 -0.65 -5.29 5.28
C TYR A 154 -1.93 -4.50 5.30
N SER A 155 -2.72 -4.53 4.23
CA SER A 155 -4.09 -4.01 4.33
C SER A 155 -5.05 -5.14 4.66
N LEU A 156 -6.06 -4.81 5.45
CA LEU A 156 -7.15 -5.68 5.87
C LEU A 156 -8.43 -5.26 5.15
N ASP A 157 -9.22 -6.23 4.71
CA ASP A 157 -10.51 -5.95 4.10
C ASP A 157 -11.43 -5.34 5.14
N LEU A 158 -12.07 -4.22 4.81
CA LEU A 158 -13.06 -3.62 5.69
C LEU A 158 -14.41 -4.33 5.53
N PRO A 159 -15.22 -4.43 6.60
CA PRO A 159 -16.60 -4.93 6.51
C PRO A 159 -17.41 -4.17 5.46
N ALA A 160 -18.29 -4.83 4.71
CA ALA A 160 -19.01 -4.21 3.59
C ALA A 160 -19.81 -2.94 3.98
N ASP A 161 -20.23 -2.84 5.24
CA ASP A 161 -21.00 -1.75 5.83
C ASP A 161 -20.14 -0.65 6.50
N TRP A 162 -18.80 -0.71 6.42
CA TRP A 162 -17.92 0.24 7.12
C TRP A 162 -18.20 1.71 6.75
N MET A 163 -18.61 1.98 5.51
CA MET A 163 -18.98 3.34 5.07
C MET A 163 -20.25 3.84 5.77
N ASN A 164 -21.22 2.95 6.04
CA ASN A 164 -22.42 3.32 6.79
C ASN A 164 -22.06 3.76 8.20
N LYS A 165 -21.08 3.08 8.82
CA LYS A 165 -20.53 3.48 10.12
C LYS A 165 -19.88 4.86 10.07
N THR A 166 -19.21 5.23 8.98
CA THR A 166 -18.69 6.61 8.86
C THR A 166 -19.79 7.64 8.61
N ASN A 167 -20.89 7.27 7.94
CA ASN A 167 -21.96 8.21 7.59
C ASN A 167 -22.81 8.65 8.78
N ILE A 168 -22.82 7.88 9.87
CA ILE A 168 -23.50 8.26 11.13
C ILE A 168 -22.64 9.18 12.01
N LEU A 169 -21.37 9.38 11.68
CA LEU A 169 -20.48 10.27 12.41
C LEU A 169 -20.57 11.69 11.85
N ASN A 170 -20.17 12.66 12.67
CA ASN A 170 -20.15 14.06 12.24
C ASN A 170 -18.93 14.33 11.36
N GLN A 171 -19.12 14.51 10.06
CA GLN A 171 -18.03 14.91 9.17
C GLN A 171 -17.64 16.38 9.43
N ILE A 172 -16.48 16.61 10.04
CA ILE A 172 -15.99 17.95 10.40
C ILE A 172 -14.99 18.53 9.39
N TYR A 173 -14.46 17.70 8.49
CA TYR A 173 -13.56 18.12 7.42
C TYR A 173 -13.68 17.18 6.22
N SER A 174 -13.61 17.75 5.01
CA SER A 174 -13.39 16.99 3.79
C SER A 174 -12.68 17.83 2.74
N ASN A 175 -11.74 17.22 2.02
CA ASN A 175 -11.13 17.80 0.82
C ASN A 175 -11.26 16.88 -0.40
N SER A 176 -12.45 16.28 -0.53
CA SER A 176 -12.85 15.27 -1.51
C SER A 176 -12.10 13.93 -1.44
N PHE A 177 -10.84 13.90 -1.02
CA PHE A 177 -10.04 12.67 -0.92
C PHE A 177 -9.89 12.14 0.51
N VAL A 178 -9.67 13.06 1.48
CA VAL A 178 -9.63 12.75 2.91
C VAL A 178 -10.89 13.29 3.57
N LYS A 179 -11.41 12.52 4.52
CA LYS A 179 -12.52 12.90 5.39
C LYS A 179 -12.10 12.72 6.84
N VAL A 180 -12.46 13.68 7.68
CA VAL A 180 -12.33 13.56 9.14
C VAL A 180 -13.71 13.59 9.74
N HIS A 181 -13.99 12.57 10.55
CA HIS A 181 -15.25 12.40 11.26
C HIS A 181 -15.02 12.54 12.74
N LYS A 182 -16.00 13.11 13.45
CA LYS A 182 -16.01 13.23 14.90
C LYS A 182 -17.03 12.25 15.46
N GLY A 183 -16.61 11.45 16.44
CA GLY A 183 -17.51 10.62 17.23
C GLY A 183 -18.55 11.49 17.94
N ALA A 184 -19.83 11.10 17.88
CA ALA A 184 -20.83 11.69 18.75
C ALA A 184 -20.52 11.22 20.18
N TYR A 185 -20.15 12.16 21.04
CA TYR A 185 -20.12 11.93 22.48
C TYR A 185 -21.58 12.08 22.94
N GLU A 186 -22.24 10.97 23.27
CA GLU A 186 -23.41 11.07 24.16
C GLU A 186 -22.85 11.21 25.58
N PRO A 187 -23.05 12.36 26.26
CA PRO A 187 -22.68 12.51 27.65
C PRO A 187 -23.50 11.62 28.59
#